data_AF-A0AAW2R447-F1
#
_entry.id   AF-A0AAW2R447-F1
#
_cell.length_a   1.000
_cell.length_b   1.000
_cell.length_c   1.000
_cell.angle_alpha   90.00
_cell.angle_beta   90.00
_cell.angle_gamma   90.00
#
_symmetry.space_group_name_H-M   'P 1'
#
loop_
_entity.id
_entity.type
_entity.pdbx_description
1 polymer ?
#
loop_
_entity_poly.entity_id
_entity_poly.type
_entity_poly.pdbx_seq_one_letter_code
_entity_poly.pdbx_strand_id
1 'polypeptide(L)'
;MEEQFKTLIVLSHYLETARFRQFWDEAAKSRHILEVVPGFEQAIQAYAIHVLSLTYQKVPRSILAESINIEGLSLDKVIEHHVASSGWVIEKNQNNGQLIILPPNEFNHPELKKSTADGIPLEHITRILPILG
;
A
#
# COMPACT_ATOMS: atom_id res chain seq x y z
N MET A 1 25.11 11.74 -16.66
CA MET A 1 24.83 10.29 -16.65
C MET A 1 24.83 9.74 -15.24
N GLU A 2 25.89 9.91 -14.45
CA GLU A 2 25.93 9.44 -13.05
C GLU A 2 24.82 10.05 -12.17
N GLU A 3 24.51 11.34 -12.36
CA GLU A 3 23.41 12.01 -11.64
C GLU A 3 22.04 11.42 -11.96
N GLN A 4 21.78 11.02 -13.20
CA GLN A 4 20.51 10.40 -13.59
C GLN A 4 20.31 9.04 -12.92
N PHE A 5 21.38 8.24 -12.81
CA PHE A 5 21.34 6.98 -12.06
C PHE A 5 21.11 7.22 -10.57
N LYS A 6 21.76 8.23 -9.98
CA LYS A 6 21.51 8.62 -8.58
C LYS A 6 20.05 8.99 -8.36
N THR A 7 19.46 9.78 -9.26
CA THR A 7 18.02 10.13 -9.20
C THR A 7 17.14 8.89 -9.26
N LEU A 8 17.40 7.95 -10.18
CA LEU A 8 16.61 6.72 -10.29
C LEU A 8 16.69 5.87 -9.01
N ILE A 9 17.86 5.78 -8.39
CA ILE A 9 18.03 5.06 -7.12
C ILE A 9 17.23 5.73 -6.00
N VAL A 10 17.26 7.07 -5.91
CA VAL A 10 16.48 7.83 -4.93
C VAL A 10 14.98 7.64 -5.13
N LEU A 11 14.51 7.71 -6.37
CA LEU A 11 13.11 7.46 -6.72
C LEU A 11 12.68 6.03 -6.35
N SER A 12 13.50 5.02 -6.66
CA SER A 12 13.26 3.62 -6.26
C SER A 12 13.13 3.49 -4.75
N HIS A 13 14.03 4.12 -3.99
CA HIS A 13 14.00 4.08 -2.53
C HIS A 13 12.73 4.68 -1.94
N TYR A 14 12.22 5.77 -2.51
CA TYR A 14 10.94 6.35 -2.06
C TYR A 14 9.75 5.43 -2.33
N LEU A 15 9.74 4.69 -3.45
CA LEU A 15 8.69 3.70 -3.73
C LEU A 15 8.76 2.52 -2.76
N GLU A 16 9.96 1.96 -2.54
CA GLU A 16 10.18 0.85 -1.61
C GLU A 16 9.77 1.17 -0.16
N THR A 17 9.90 2.43 0.24
CA THR A 17 9.52 2.92 1.57
C THR A 17 8.13 3.56 1.62
N ALA A 18 7.35 3.43 0.55
CA ALA A 18 6.00 4.00 0.40
C ALA A 18 5.90 5.51 0.65
N ARG A 19 6.97 6.27 0.39
CA ARG A 19 7.04 7.73 0.55
C ARG A 19 6.60 8.44 -0.72
N PHE A 20 5.33 8.24 -1.09
CA PHE A 20 4.79 8.70 -2.38
C PHE A 20 4.89 10.21 -2.61
N ARG A 21 4.63 11.05 -1.61
CA ARG A 21 4.78 12.49 -1.77
C ARG A 21 6.21 12.91 -2.14
N GLN A 22 7.20 12.36 -1.44
CA GLN A 22 8.61 12.63 -1.73
C GLN A 22 9.02 12.10 -3.10
N PHE A 23 8.48 10.94 -3.50
CA PHE A 23 8.63 10.43 -4.86
C PHE A 23 8.11 11.43 -5.89
N TRP A 24 6.88 11.94 -5.75
CA TRP A 24 6.28 12.86 -6.71
C TRP A 24 7.00 14.20 -6.78
N ASP A 25 7.43 14.74 -5.63
CA ASP A 25 8.22 15.97 -5.55
C ASP A 25 9.56 15.84 -6.29
N GLU A 26 10.23 14.69 -6.17
CA GLU A 26 11.52 14.43 -6.82
C GLU A 26 11.36 14.07 -8.30
N ALA A 27 10.31 13.32 -8.64
CA ALA A 27 9.96 12.96 -10.01
C ALA A 27 9.62 14.20 -10.85
N ALA A 28 8.96 15.19 -10.25
CA ALA A 28 8.63 16.45 -10.92
C ALA A 28 9.87 17.25 -11.36
N LYS A 29 10.99 17.15 -10.63
CA LYS A 29 12.27 17.78 -10.98
C LYS A 29 12.98 17.06 -12.13
N SER A 30 12.66 15.78 -12.32
CA SER A 30 13.38 14.87 -13.21
C SER A 30 12.48 14.32 -14.33
N ARG A 31 11.48 15.09 -14.78
CA ARG A 31 10.52 14.62 -15.82
C ARG A 31 11.18 14.11 -17.10
N HIS A 32 12.27 14.75 -17.52
CA HIS A 32 13.00 14.39 -18.74
C HIS A 32 13.53 12.94 -18.78
N ILE A 33 13.78 12.30 -17.62
CA ILE A 33 14.19 10.89 -17.57
C ILE A 33 13.01 9.91 -17.42
N LEU A 34 11.82 10.40 -17.05
CA LEU A 34 10.65 9.56 -16.78
C LEU A 34 9.68 9.55 -17.96
N GLU A 35 9.50 10.69 -18.63
CA GLU A 35 8.59 10.85 -19.78
C GLU A 35 9.01 10.04 -21.01
N VAL A 36 10.26 9.57 -21.05
CA VAL A 36 10.75 8.65 -22.09
C VAL A 36 10.11 7.25 -22.01
N VAL A 37 9.49 6.91 -20.87
CA VAL A 37 8.80 5.63 -20.65
C VAL A 37 7.28 5.87 -20.69
N PRO A 38 6.60 5.47 -21.79
CA PRO A 38 5.15 5.59 -21.88
C PRO A 38 4.45 4.82 -20.77
N GLY A 39 3.48 5.44 -20.11
CA GLY A 39 2.69 4.79 -19.06
C GLY A 39 3.35 4.76 -17.68
N PHE A 40 4.53 5.35 -17.50
CA PHE A 40 5.27 5.30 -16.25
C PHE A 40 4.47 5.84 -15.06
N GLU A 41 3.88 7.03 -15.20
CA GLU A 41 3.09 7.66 -14.14
C GLU A 41 1.90 6.78 -13.73
N GLN A 42 1.18 6.22 -14.71
CA GLN A 42 0.05 5.33 -14.47
C GLN A 42 0.48 4.04 -13.75
N ALA A 43 1.65 3.50 -14.07
CA ALA A 43 2.20 2.33 -13.38
C ALA A 43 2.53 2.63 -11.91
N ILE A 44 3.09 3.82 -11.63
CA ILE A 44 3.34 4.26 -10.25
C ILE A 44 2.04 4.49 -9.48
N GLN A 45 1.04 5.10 -10.12
CA GLN A 45 -0.29 5.29 -9.51
C GLN A 45 -0.93 3.94 -9.16
N ALA A 46 -0.88 2.97 -10.07
CA ALA A 46 -1.38 1.61 -9.82
C ALA A 46 -0.61 0.92 -8.68
N TYR A 47 0.71 1.09 -8.63
CA TYR A 47 1.53 0.59 -7.52
C TYR A 47 1.15 1.22 -6.18
N ALA A 48 0.97 2.55 -6.12
CA ALA A 48 0.56 3.24 -4.91
C ALA A 48 -0.81 2.76 -4.42
N ILE A 49 -1.78 2.59 -5.32
CA ILE A 49 -3.09 2.02 -5.00
C ILE A 49 -2.97 0.60 -4.44
N HIS A 50 -2.10 -0.22 -5.03
CA HIS A 50 -1.85 -1.58 -4.56
C HIS A 50 -1.25 -1.58 -3.14
N VAL A 51 -0.23 -0.77 -2.86
CA VAL A 51 0.37 -0.65 -1.52
C VAL A 51 -0.68 -0.21 -0.49
N LEU A 52 -1.53 0.77 -0.84
CA LEU A 52 -2.62 1.21 0.03
C LEU A 52 -3.65 0.11 0.28
N SER A 53 -3.98 -0.71 -0.73
CA SER A 53 -4.94 -1.81 -0.58
C SER A 53 -4.43 -2.95 0.31
N LEU A 54 -3.11 -3.10 0.44
CA LEU A 54 -2.50 -4.05 1.37
C LEU A 54 -2.47 -3.51 2.81
N THR A 55 -2.30 -2.20 2.98
CA THR A 55 -1.98 -1.59 4.28
C THR A 55 -3.17 -0.93 4.98
N TYR A 56 -4.23 -0.59 4.24
CA TYR A 56 -5.41 0.07 4.78
C TYR A 56 -6.70 -0.67 4.40
N GLN A 57 -7.57 -0.86 5.39
CA GLN A 57 -8.99 -1.16 5.12
C GLN A 57 -9.78 0.10 4.80
N LYS A 58 -9.47 1.22 5.48
CA LYS A 58 -10.12 2.53 5.30
C LYS A 58 -9.05 3.59 5.07
N VAL A 59 -9.07 4.22 3.90
CA VAL A 59 -8.11 5.26 3.48
C VAL A 59 -8.79 6.62 3.45
N PRO A 60 -8.22 7.66 4.10
CA PRO A 60 -8.69 9.02 3.90
C PRO A 60 -8.47 9.49 2.46
N ARG A 61 -9.46 10.22 1.90
CA ARG A 61 -9.35 10.76 0.52
C ARG A 61 -8.06 11.55 0.30
N SER A 62 -7.62 12.32 1.29
CA SER A 62 -6.37 13.10 1.21
C SER A 62 -5.13 12.23 1.04
N ILE A 63 -5.07 11.10 1.75
CA ILE A 63 -3.93 10.16 1.65
C ILE A 63 -3.91 9.48 0.29
N LEU A 64 -5.08 9.10 -0.24
CA LEU A 64 -5.17 8.56 -1.59
C LEU A 64 -4.71 9.59 -2.62
N ALA A 65 -5.21 10.83 -2.53
CA ALA A 65 -4.86 11.93 -3.42
C ALA A 65 -3.35 12.20 -3.46
N GLU A 66 -2.72 12.28 -2.29
CA GLU A 66 -1.29 12.49 -2.11
C GLU A 66 -0.48 11.31 -2.67
N SER A 67 -0.96 10.07 -2.49
CA SER A 67 -0.24 8.87 -2.91
C SER A 67 -0.20 8.70 -4.43
N ILE A 68 -1.27 9.08 -5.13
CA ILE A 68 -1.36 8.97 -6.59
C ILE A 68 -1.07 10.30 -7.32
N ASN A 69 -0.87 11.39 -6.57
CA ASN A 69 -0.68 12.74 -7.10
C ASN A 69 -1.82 13.21 -8.04
N ILE A 70 -3.06 12.87 -7.68
CA ILE A 70 -4.26 13.29 -8.41
C ILE A 70 -5.22 13.96 -7.43
N GLU A 71 -5.74 15.13 -7.82
CA GLU A 71 -6.68 15.90 -7.03
C GLU A 71 -7.94 16.28 -7.82
N GLY A 72 -8.93 16.83 -7.12
CA GLY A 72 -10.16 17.37 -7.72
C GLY A 72 -11.00 16.32 -8.47
N LEU A 73 -11.55 16.73 -9.61
CA LEU A 73 -12.44 15.91 -10.44
C LEU A 73 -11.77 14.67 -11.02
N SER A 74 -10.47 14.70 -11.24
CA SER A 74 -9.72 13.54 -11.74
C SER A 74 -9.66 12.44 -10.69
N LEU A 75 -9.51 12.82 -9.41
CA LEU A 75 -9.53 11.88 -8.30
C LEU A 75 -10.93 11.26 -8.14
N ASP A 76 -11.99 12.05 -8.32
CA ASP A 76 -13.37 11.54 -8.31
C ASP A 76 -13.57 10.45 -9.35
N LYS A 77 -13.09 10.65 -10.58
CA LYS A 77 -13.16 9.65 -11.65
C LYS A 77 -12.42 8.36 -11.32
N VAL A 78 -11.23 8.46 -10.69
CA VAL A 78 -10.47 7.28 -10.26
C VAL A 78 -11.23 6.50 -9.19
N ILE A 79 -11.79 7.21 -8.21
CA ILE A 79 -12.60 6.59 -7.15
C ILE A 79 -13.84 5.94 -7.75
N GLU A 80 -14.59 6.64 -8.61
CA GLU A 80 -15.76 6.09 -9.31
C GLU A 80 -15.42 4.83 -10.13
N HIS A 81 -14.30 4.86 -10.84
CA HIS A 81 -13.83 3.70 -11.59
C HIS A 81 -13.59 2.50 -10.67
N HIS A 82 -12.88 2.68 -9.55
CA HIS A 82 -12.62 1.59 -8.60
C HIS A 82 -13.85 1.17 -7.79
N VAL A 83 -14.81 2.05 -7.55
CA VAL A 83 -16.11 1.68 -6.98
C VAL A 83 -16.85 0.74 -7.95
N ALA A 84 -16.83 1.04 -9.24
CA ALA A 84 -17.50 0.23 -10.26
C ALA A 84 -16.77 -1.08 -10.60
N SER A 85 -15.44 -1.09 -10.59
CA SER A 85 -14.62 -2.22 -11.08
C SER A 85 -14.00 -3.07 -9.97
N SER A 86 -13.69 -2.45 -8.83
CA SER A 86 -12.81 -3.01 -7.80
C SER A 86 -13.48 -3.12 -6.43
N GLY A 87 -14.78 -2.82 -6.30
CA GLY A 87 -15.53 -3.00 -5.06
C GLY A 87 -15.22 -2.00 -3.93
N TRP A 88 -14.70 -0.81 -4.27
CA TRP A 88 -14.48 0.24 -3.28
C TRP A 88 -15.81 0.81 -2.76
N VAL A 89 -15.84 1.25 -1.51
CA VAL A 89 -17.02 1.88 -0.90
C VAL A 89 -16.66 3.23 -0.31
N ILE A 90 -17.50 4.24 -0.54
CA ILE A 90 -17.29 5.59 -0.02
C ILE A 90 -18.09 5.76 1.28
N GLU A 91 -17.40 6.05 2.37
CA GLU A 91 -18.00 6.40 3.66
C GLU A 91 -17.89 7.92 3.87
N LYS A 92 -19.03 8.61 3.84
CA LYS A 92 -19.11 10.04 4.15
C LYS A 92 -19.34 10.20 5.64
N ASN A 93 -18.31 10.60 6.39
CA ASN A 93 -18.45 10.89 7.80
C ASN A 93 -18.87 12.36 7.99
N GLN A 94 -19.88 12.63 8.80
CA GLN A 94 -20.49 13.97 8.95
C GLN A 94 -19.48 15.02 9.49
N ASN A 95 -18.43 14.59 10.20
CA ASN A 95 -17.44 15.48 10.82
C ASN A 95 -15.98 15.20 10.38
N ASN A 96 -15.68 14.07 9.74
CA ASN A 96 -14.30 13.59 9.50
C ASN A 96 -14.07 13.17 8.05
N GLY A 97 -14.11 14.12 7.11
CA GLY A 97 -13.68 13.92 5.72
C GLY A 97 -14.38 12.77 4.97
N GLN A 98 -13.98 12.55 3.73
CA GLN A 98 -14.42 11.39 2.95
C GLN A 98 -13.43 10.24 3.18
N LEU A 99 -13.93 9.08 3.60
CA LEU A 99 -13.16 7.84 3.74
C LEU A 99 -13.51 6.88 2.59
N ILE A 100 -12.50 6.18 2.10
CA ILE A 100 -12.63 5.15 1.06
C ILE A 100 -12.32 3.81 1.71
N ILE A 101 -13.29 2.91 1.70
CA ILE A 101 -13.14 1.54 2.19
C ILE A 101 -12.68 0.67 1.03
N LEU A 102 -11.52 0.04 1.22
CA LEU A 102 -10.95 -0.89 0.25
C LEU A 102 -11.47 -2.32 0.53
N PRO A 103 -11.62 -3.16 -0.51
CA PRO A 103 -12.08 -4.53 -0.35
C PRO A 103 -11.16 -5.32 0.60
N PRO A 104 -11.72 -6.17 1.48
CA PRO A 104 -10.92 -6.99 2.37
C PRO A 104 -10.06 -7.98 1.57
N ASN A 105 -8.81 -8.14 1.98
CA ASN A 105 -7.83 -9.10 1.46
C ASN A 105 -6.97 -9.62 2.62
N GLU A 106 -6.22 -10.69 2.40
CA GLU A 106 -5.40 -11.36 3.42
C GLU A 106 -4.46 -10.46 4.24
N PHE A 107 -4.17 -9.24 3.78
CA PHE A 107 -3.26 -8.30 4.41
C PHE A 107 -3.96 -7.12 5.12
N ASN A 108 -5.16 -6.74 4.68
CA ASN A 108 -5.78 -5.49 5.10
C ASN A 108 -6.95 -5.66 6.08
N HIS A 109 -7.25 -6.87 6.54
CA HIS A 109 -8.18 -7.11 7.65
C HIS A 109 -7.47 -7.80 8.83
N PRO A 110 -7.87 -7.48 10.08
CA PRO A 110 -7.30 -8.13 11.25
C PRO A 110 -7.76 -9.60 11.31
N GLU A 111 -6.86 -10.51 11.00
CA GLU A 111 -7.05 -11.94 11.29
C GLU A 111 -6.45 -12.28 12.65
N LEU A 112 -7.27 -12.90 13.51
CA LEU A 112 -6.74 -13.67 14.63
C LEU A 112 -6.02 -14.90 14.08
N LYS A 113 -4.74 -14.76 13.72
CA LYS A 113 -3.85 -15.92 13.61
C LYS A 113 -3.74 -16.52 15.00
N LYS A 114 -4.58 -17.52 15.29
CA LYS A 114 -4.34 -18.42 16.43
C LYS A 114 -2.93 -18.92 16.23
N SER A 115 -2.02 -18.56 17.13
CA SER A 115 -0.75 -19.27 17.23
C SER A 115 -1.12 -20.72 17.49
N THR A 116 -1.13 -21.54 16.44
CA THR A 116 -0.85 -22.96 16.59
C THR A 116 0.57 -22.95 17.08
N ALA A 117 0.71 -22.86 18.40
CA ALA A 117 1.99 -22.84 19.04
C ALA A 117 2.82 -23.95 18.39
N ASP A 118 3.99 -23.60 17.85
CA ASP A 118 5.11 -24.52 17.64
C ASP A 118 5.62 -25.03 19.00
N GLY A 119 4.70 -25.25 19.95
CA GLY A 119 4.93 -25.85 21.23
C GLY A 119 4.73 -27.34 21.03
N ILE A 120 5.82 -28.09 21.15
CA ILE A 120 5.73 -29.53 21.30
C ILE A 120 4.94 -29.78 22.60
N PRO A 121 3.80 -30.50 22.55
CA PRO A 121 3.03 -30.79 23.75
C PRO A 121 3.86 -31.49 24.82
N LEU A 122 3.60 -31.23 26.09
CA LEU A 122 4.39 -31.79 27.20
C LEU A 122 4.40 -33.34 27.17
N GLU A 123 3.31 -33.95 26.72
CA GLU A 123 3.20 -35.40 26.49
C GLU A 123 4.20 -35.95 25.46
N HIS A 124 4.71 -35.13 24.55
CA HIS A 124 5.76 -35.52 23.60
C HIS A 124 7.16 -35.36 24.22
N ILE A 125 7.35 -34.37 25.11
CA ILE A 125 8.61 -34.14 25.83
C ILE A 125 8.82 -35.17 26.95
N THR A 126 7.76 -35.57 27.65
CA THR A 126 7.84 -36.56 28.75
C THR A 126 8.22 -37.97 28.30
N ARG A 127 8.10 -38.29 27.00
CA ARG A 127 8.58 -39.57 26.43
C ARG A 127 10.08 -39.63 26.22
N ILE A 128 10.73 -38.47 26.05
CA ILE A 128 12.19 -38.37 25.82
C ILE A 128 12.95 -38.10 27.13
N LEU A 129 12.26 -37.65 28.18
CA LEU A 129 12.83 -37.54 29.52
C LEU A 129 12.64 -38.90 30.22
N PRO A 130 13.71 -39.69 30.45
CA PRO A 130 13.58 -40.88 31.27
C PRO A 130 13.04 -40.47 32.64
N ILE A 131 12.04 -41.21 33.11
CA ILE A 131 11.46 -41.07 34.44
C ILE A 131 12.65 -41.02 35.41
N LEU A 132 12.87 -39.87 36.05
CA LEU A 132 13.76 -39.76 37.20
C LEU A 132 13.12 -40.61 38.30
N GLY A 133 13.44 -41.89 38.31
CA GLY A 133 13.06 -42.91 39.28
C GLY A 133 14.23 -43.84 39.48
#